data_AF-A0A1S6JIT3-F1
#
_entry.id   AF-A0A1S6JIT3-F1
#
_cell.length_a   1.000
_cell.length_b   1.000
_cell.length_c   1.000
_cell.angle_alpha   90.00
_cell.angle_beta   90.00
_cell.angle_gamma   90.00
#
_symmetry.space_group_name_H-M   'P 1'
#
loop_
_entity.id
_entity.type
_entity.pdbx_description
1 polymer ?
#
loop_
_entity_poly.entity_id
_entity_poly.type
_entity_poly.pdbx_seq_one_letter_code
_entity_poly.pdbx_strand_id
1 'polypeptide(L)'
;MLLTTGQAAEELGCAITTFRRLVRAELLPGLSRRGVRVMVPLEAVQALSTRHHAPLDQLDSPEVAVLRVDTVQPAKEPDRAWTGFSSFLAPDDLLSALRGWWRCDPAAVAAGQVLPVTLSGYVVAVLTGLQQWEKNTQGRHAFPKARLAGYVTDLVTPHTVMTSHVNDDPHLAGLLLGTRLVSHSGGAVAYVPANATA
;
A
#
# COMPACT_ATOMS: atom_id res chain seq x y z
N MET A 1 -2.73 -20.22 -18.57
CA MET A 1 -4.22 -20.17 -18.63
C MET A 1 -4.66 -18.74 -18.35
N LEU A 2 -5.74 -18.23 -18.96
CA LEU A 2 -6.24 -16.86 -18.70
C LEU A 2 -7.57 -16.88 -17.97
N LEU A 3 -7.68 -16.10 -16.91
CA LEU A 3 -8.87 -15.91 -16.09
C LEU A 3 -9.53 -14.57 -16.41
N THR A 4 -10.86 -14.50 -16.33
CA THR A 4 -11.54 -13.22 -16.23
C THR A 4 -11.30 -12.57 -14.86
N THR A 5 -11.53 -11.26 -14.74
CA THR A 5 -11.44 -10.57 -13.44
C THR A 5 -12.31 -11.21 -12.35
N GLY A 6 -13.46 -11.78 -12.70
CA GLY A 6 -14.34 -12.47 -11.75
C GLY A 6 -13.70 -13.74 -11.20
N GLN A 7 -13.21 -14.60 -12.11
CA GLN A 7 -12.51 -15.84 -11.75
C GLN A 7 -11.22 -15.57 -10.97
N ALA A 8 -10.47 -14.54 -11.35
CA ALA A 8 -9.26 -14.13 -10.63
C ALA A 8 -9.56 -13.66 -9.20
N ALA A 9 -10.68 -12.94 -9.00
CA ALA A 9 -11.07 -12.49 -7.66
C ALA A 9 -11.54 -13.67 -6.80
N GLU A 10 -12.28 -14.61 -7.38
CA GLU A 10 -12.72 -15.85 -6.74
C GLU A 10 -11.53 -16.71 -6.31
N GLU A 11 -10.57 -16.95 -7.20
CA GLU A 11 -9.32 -17.68 -6.91
C GLU A 11 -8.51 -17.01 -5.78
N LEU A 12 -8.50 -15.67 -5.72
CA LEU A 12 -7.83 -14.92 -4.66
C LEU A 12 -8.66 -14.81 -3.36
N GLY A 13 -9.91 -15.30 -3.35
CA GLY A 13 -10.82 -15.20 -2.22
C GLY A 13 -11.20 -13.76 -1.86
N CYS A 14 -11.29 -12.87 -2.85
CA CYS A 14 -11.57 -11.44 -2.62
C CYS A 14 -12.72 -10.90 -3.48
N ALA A 15 -13.26 -9.73 -3.11
CA ALA A 15 -14.28 -9.07 -3.91
C ALA A 15 -13.72 -8.65 -5.29
N ILE A 16 -14.55 -8.73 -6.34
CA ILE A 16 -14.17 -8.31 -7.71
C ILE A 16 -13.67 -6.86 -7.73
N THR A 17 -14.25 -5.97 -6.92
CA THR A 17 -13.82 -4.57 -6.79
C THR A 17 -12.41 -4.45 -6.22
N THR A 18 -12.06 -5.27 -5.23
CA THR A 18 -10.71 -5.37 -4.66
C THR A 18 -9.69 -5.82 -5.71
N PHE A 19 -10.01 -6.84 -6.50
CA PHE A 19 -9.13 -7.27 -7.59
C PHE A 19 -8.99 -6.20 -8.69
N ARG A 20 -10.09 -5.53 -9.06
CA ARG A 20 -10.05 -4.42 -10.04
C ARG A 20 -9.15 -3.27 -9.61
N ARG A 21 -8.97 -3.03 -8.31
CA ARG A 21 -8.02 -2.04 -7.80
C ARG A 21 -6.57 -2.44 -8.11
N LEU A 22 -6.21 -3.71 -7.96
CA LEU A 22 -4.87 -4.20 -8.32
C LEU A 22 -4.57 -3.97 -9.81
N VAL A 23 -5.56 -4.25 -10.67
CA VAL A 23 -5.46 -3.98 -12.11
C VAL A 23 -5.27 -2.49 -12.39
N ARG A 24 -6.12 -1.62 -11.80
CA ARG A 24 -6.07 -0.16 -12.03
C ARG A 24 -4.84 0.52 -11.42
N ALA A 25 -4.22 -0.10 -10.42
CA ALA A 25 -2.97 0.36 -9.83
C ALA A 25 -1.74 -0.01 -10.68
N GLU A 26 -1.94 -0.69 -11.82
CA GLU A 26 -0.88 -1.13 -12.74
C GLU A 26 0.16 -2.05 -12.07
N LEU A 27 -0.30 -2.88 -11.13
CA LEU A 27 0.56 -3.77 -10.32
C LEU A 27 0.70 -5.19 -10.89
N LEU A 28 -0.05 -5.52 -11.95
CA LEU A 28 -0.11 -6.87 -12.50
C LEU A 28 0.40 -6.84 -13.96
N PRO A 29 1.58 -7.40 -14.25
CA PRO A 29 2.08 -7.52 -15.61
C PRO A 29 1.29 -8.57 -16.41
N GLY A 30 1.42 -8.50 -17.74
CA GLY A 30 0.88 -9.54 -18.64
C GLY A 30 -0.64 -9.57 -18.79
N LEU A 31 -1.34 -8.55 -18.31
CA LEU A 31 -2.78 -8.41 -18.54
C LEU A 31 -3.06 -8.23 -20.04
N SER A 32 -4.10 -8.90 -20.52
CA SER A 32 -4.59 -8.73 -21.89
C SER A 32 -6.07 -8.38 -21.90
N ARG A 33 -6.59 -7.98 -23.07
CA ARG A 33 -8.02 -7.64 -23.23
C ARG A 33 -8.67 -8.54 -24.28
N ARG A 34 -9.89 -8.99 -23.97
CA ARG A 34 -10.79 -9.64 -24.92
C ARG A 34 -12.10 -8.85 -24.96
N GLY A 35 -12.19 -7.90 -25.89
CA GLY A 35 -13.23 -6.87 -25.89
C GLY A 35 -13.12 -6.01 -24.63
N VAL A 36 -14.21 -5.91 -23.86
CA VAL A 36 -14.26 -5.14 -22.60
C VAL A 36 -13.70 -5.91 -21.39
N ARG A 37 -13.37 -7.20 -21.54
CA ARG A 37 -12.91 -8.04 -20.44
C ARG A 37 -11.39 -7.97 -20.30
N VAL A 38 -10.93 -7.70 -19.08
CA VAL A 38 -9.52 -7.90 -18.70
C VAL A 38 -9.31 -9.38 -18.44
N MET A 39 -8.29 -9.93 -19.10
CA MET A 39 -7.84 -11.30 -18.96
C MET A 39 -6.54 -11.31 -18.16
N VAL A 40 -6.52 -12.11 -17.10
CA VAL A 40 -5.45 -12.19 -16.11
C VAL A 40 -4.75 -13.54 -16.25
N PRO A 41 -3.42 -13.59 -16.32
CA PRO A 41 -2.70 -14.86 -16.26
C PRO A 41 -2.96 -15.60 -14.94
N LEU A 42 -3.24 -16.91 -15.00
CA LEU A 42 -3.46 -17.72 -13.80
C LEU A 42 -2.26 -17.63 -12.84
N GLU A 43 -1.05 -17.71 -13.40
CA GLU A 43 0.20 -17.63 -12.64
C GLU A 43 0.33 -16.32 -11.85
N ALA A 44 -0.24 -15.21 -12.36
CA ALA A 44 -0.27 -13.95 -11.64
C ALA A 44 -1.14 -14.06 -10.38
N VAL A 45 -2.31 -14.69 -10.50
CA VAL A 45 -3.23 -14.86 -9.35
C VAL A 45 -2.64 -15.82 -8.31
N GLN A 46 -2.01 -16.90 -8.75
CA GLN A 46 -1.32 -17.85 -7.87
C GLN A 46 -0.13 -17.22 -7.15
N ALA A 47 0.64 -16.36 -7.85
CA ALA A 47 1.74 -15.62 -7.24
C ALA A 47 1.25 -14.64 -6.17
N LEU A 48 0.07 -14.03 -6.35
CA LEU A 48 -0.56 -13.16 -5.35
C LEU A 48 -1.07 -13.96 -4.13
N SER A 49 -1.75 -15.08 -4.36
CA SER A 49 -2.34 -15.88 -3.27
C SER A 49 -1.29 -16.46 -2.33
N THR A 50 -0.11 -16.78 -2.86
CA THR A 50 1.03 -17.35 -2.11
C THR A 50 1.97 -16.31 -1.49
N ARG A 51 1.68 -15.01 -1.61
CA ARG A 51 2.49 -13.97 -0.96
C ARG A 51 2.50 -14.16 0.56
N HIS A 52 3.69 -14.08 1.14
CA HIS A 52 3.89 -14.14 2.58
C HIS A 52 3.19 -12.96 3.27
N HIS A 53 2.73 -13.21 4.50
CA HIS A 53 2.25 -12.16 5.38
C HIS A 53 3.42 -11.26 5.80
N ALA A 54 3.13 -9.97 6.02
CA ALA A 54 4.11 -9.02 6.53
C ALA A 54 4.65 -9.51 7.89
N PRO A 55 5.97 -9.69 8.04
CA PRO A 55 6.57 -10.17 9.29
C PRO A 55 6.66 -9.02 10.30
N LEU A 56 5.51 -8.60 10.84
CA LEU A 56 5.44 -7.46 11.75
C LEU A 56 6.16 -7.71 13.08
N ASP A 57 6.37 -8.96 13.47
CA ASP A 57 7.13 -9.40 14.62
C ASP A 57 8.62 -9.00 14.55
N GLN A 58 9.11 -8.68 13.36
CA GLN A 58 10.48 -8.18 13.13
C GLN A 58 10.58 -6.65 13.25
N LEU A 59 9.49 -5.97 13.59
CA LEU A 59 9.49 -4.52 13.82
C LEU A 59 9.64 -4.22 15.32
N ASP A 60 10.38 -3.15 15.64
CA ASP A 60 10.63 -2.73 17.03
C ASP A 60 9.43 -2.04 17.71
N SER A 61 8.20 -2.31 17.24
CA SER A 61 6.97 -1.72 17.77
C SER A 61 5.92 -2.80 18.03
N PRO A 62 5.20 -2.76 19.17
CA PRO A 62 4.15 -3.74 19.46
C PRO A 62 2.92 -3.62 18.54
N GLU A 63 2.77 -2.47 17.86
CA GLU A 63 1.67 -2.18 16.94
C GLU A 63 2.18 -1.31 15.78
N VAL A 64 1.62 -1.52 14.59
CA VAL A 64 1.97 -0.77 13.39
C VAL A 64 0.73 -0.12 12.81
N ALA A 65 0.80 1.19 12.59
CA ALA A 65 -0.21 1.90 11.83
C ALA A 65 -0.07 1.58 10.35
N VAL A 66 -1.17 1.34 9.65
CA VAL A 66 -1.23 0.97 8.23
C VAL A 66 -2.09 1.97 7.48
N LEU A 67 -1.54 2.59 6.45
CA LEU A 67 -2.29 3.50 5.57
C LEU A 67 -2.96 2.70 4.46
N ARG A 68 -4.28 2.71 4.41
CA ARG A 68 -5.07 2.08 3.33
C ARG A 68 -5.38 3.10 2.26
N VAL A 69 -5.09 2.75 1.01
CA VAL A 69 -5.32 3.62 -0.14
C VAL A 69 -6.19 2.94 -1.19
N ASP A 70 -6.86 3.77 -1.98
CA ASP A 70 -7.46 3.33 -3.25
C ASP A 70 -6.46 3.61 -4.40
N THR A 71 -6.84 3.22 -5.60
CA THR A 71 -6.10 3.53 -6.82
C THR A 71 -6.01 5.04 -7.04
N VAL A 72 -4.97 5.47 -7.74
CA VAL A 72 -4.76 6.88 -8.06
C VAL A 72 -6.01 7.56 -8.64
N GLN A 73 -6.33 8.75 -8.13
CA GLN A 73 -7.38 9.64 -8.65
C GLN A 73 -6.91 11.09 -8.58
N PRO A 74 -7.38 11.97 -9.49
CA PRO A 74 -7.11 13.40 -9.41
C PRO A 74 -7.53 13.94 -8.04
N ALA A 75 -6.65 14.69 -7.40
CA ALA A 75 -6.97 15.33 -6.13
C ALA A 75 -7.96 16.48 -6.34
N LYS A 76 -8.78 16.74 -5.32
CA LYS A 76 -9.67 17.90 -5.28
C LYS A 76 -9.01 19.12 -4.62
N GLU A 77 -7.88 18.91 -3.96
CA GLU A 77 -7.17 19.92 -3.18
C GLU A 77 -6.07 20.52 -4.06
N PRO A 78 -5.79 21.84 -3.95
CA PRO A 78 -4.88 22.53 -4.86
C PRO A 78 -3.39 22.22 -4.62
N ASP A 79 -3.05 21.63 -3.49
CA ASP A 79 -1.67 21.36 -3.03
C ASP A 79 -1.09 20.03 -3.54
N ARG A 80 -1.89 19.20 -4.22
CA ARG A 80 -1.45 17.95 -4.84
C ARG A 80 -2.24 17.66 -6.11
N ALA A 81 -1.61 16.97 -7.06
CA ALA A 81 -2.28 16.56 -8.30
C ALA A 81 -3.10 15.27 -8.12
N TRP A 82 -2.67 14.40 -7.22
CA TRP A 82 -3.17 13.02 -7.11
C TRP A 82 -3.47 12.63 -5.67
N THR A 83 -4.32 11.62 -5.50
CA THR A 83 -4.52 10.89 -4.25
C THR A 83 -4.54 9.40 -4.54
N GLY A 84 -4.06 8.56 -3.61
CA GLY A 84 -4.03 7.12 -3.77
C GLY A 84 -2.72 6.59 -4.36
N PHE A 85 -2.75 5.38 -4.92
CA PHE A 85 -1.56 4.68 -5.41
C PHE A 85 -1.69 4.20 -6.86
N SER A 86 -0.61 4.31 -7.62
CA SER A 86 -0.38 3.60 -8.88
C SER A 86 1.13 3.44 -9.08
N SER A 87 1.56 2.29 -9.62
CA SER A 87 2.96 2.03 -9.94
C SER A 87 3.52 2.95 -11.04
N PHE A 88 2.65 3.61 -11.80
CA PHE A 88 3.03 4.53 -12.88
C PHE A 88 3.43 5.92 -12.38
N LEU A 89 3.07 6.30 -11.14
CA LEU A 89 3.46 7.60 -10.61
C LEU A 89 4.98 7.67 -10.38
N ALA A 90 5.58 8.82 -10.70
CA ALA A 90 6.95 9.11 -10.31
C ALA A 90 7.06 9.16 -8.77
N PRO A 91 8.24 8.87 -8.18
CA PRO A 91 8.41 8.83 -6.72
C PRO A 91 7.91 10.07 -5.97
N ASP A 92 8.17 11.28 -6.48
CA ASP A 92 7.76 12.53 -5.85
C ASP A 92 6.23 12.72 -5.91
N ASP A 93 5.61 12.40 -7.05
CA ASP A 93 4.16 12.43 -7.21
C ASP A 93 3.48 11.39 -6.32
N LEU A 94 4.09 10.21 -6.20
CA LEU A 94 3.59 9.15 -5.33
C LEU A 94 3.68 9.56 -3.86
N LEU A 95 4.81 10.11 -3.41
CA LEU A 95 4.93 10.64 -2.05
C LEU A 95 3.91 11.75 -1.79
N SER A 96 3.73 12.66 -2.74
CA SER A 96 2.72 13.74 -2.64
C SER A 96 1.29 13.16 -2.56
N ALA A 97 0.97 12.16 -3.38
CA ALA A 97 -0.34 11.50 -3.39
C ALA A 97 -0.63 10.72 -2.10
N LEU A 98 0.41 10.14 -1.51
CA LEU A 98 0.35 9.38 -0.26
C LEU A 98 0.46 10.26 0.98
N ARG A 99 0.83 11.54 0.86
CA ARG A 99 0.74 12.52 1.95
C ARG A 99 -0.66 13.09 2.00
N GLY A 100 -1.34 12.93 3.13
CA GLY A 100 -2.70 13.41 3.30
C GLY A 100 -3.02 13.76 4.74
N TRP A 101 -4.24 14.25 4.93
CA TRP A 101 -4.80 14.55 6.24
C TRP A 101 -5.72 13.42 6.69
N TRP A 102 -5.31 12.66 7.70
CA TRP A 102 -6.02 11.49 8.19
C TRP A 102 -6.56 11.67 9.60
N ARG A 103 -7.68 11.01 9.91
CA ARG A 103 -8.05 10.77 11.30
C ARG A 103 -7.24 9.56 11.76
N CYS A 104 -6.33 9.78 12.69
CA CYS A 104 -5.48 8.76 13.30
C CYS A 104 -5.03 9.23 14.70
N ASP A 105 -4.42 8.32 15.45
CA ASP A 105 -3.59 8.62 16.62
C ASP A 105 -2.17 8.88 16.08
N PRO A 106 -1.71 10.16 16.07
CA PRO A 106 -0.41 10.48 15.52
C PRO A 106 0.75 9.98 16.38
N ALA A 107 0.54 9.78 17.69
CA ALA A 107 1.57 9.26 18.59
C ALA A 107 1.81 7.78 18.31
N ALA A 108 0.75 7.00 18.07
CA ALA A 108 0.87 5.59 17.66
C ALA A 108 1.58 5.45 16.30
N VAL A 109 1.23 6.29 15.32
CA VAL A 109 1.91 6.32 14.01
C VAL A 109 3.40 6.67 14.16
N ALA A 110 3.73 7.67 14.98
CA ALA A 110 5.11 8.07 15.23
C ALA A 110 5.91 7.00 15.97
N ALA A 111 5.31 6.33 16.96
CA ALA A 111 5.92 5.26 17.74
C ALA A 111 6.24 4.03 16.88
N GLY A 112 5.40 3.71 15.90
CA GLY A 112 5.63 2.62 14.96
C GLY A 112 6.80 2.86 13.99
N GLN A 113 7.26 4.11 13.84
CA GLN A 113 8.36 4.57 12.95
C GLN A 113 8.18 4.35 11.44
N VAL A 114 7.36 3.37 11.06
CA VAL A 114 7.02 2.98 9.70
C VAL A 114 5.50 3.00 9.51
N LEU A 115 5.07 3.41 8.31
CA LEU A 115 3.67 3.39 7.88
C LEU A 115 3.60 2.61 6.57
N PRO A 116 3.34 1.28 6.63
CA PRO A 116 3.06 0.49 5.45
C PRO A 116 1.80 1.02 4.76
N VAL A 117 1.89 1.20 3.44
CA VAL A 117 0.79 1.64 2.60
C VAL A 117 0.23 0.42 1.90
N THR A 118 -1.06 0.15 2.08
CA THR A 118 -1.72 -1.02 1.54
C THR A 118 -2.76 -0.68 0.49
N LEU A 119 -2.77 -1.45 -0.60
CA LEU A 119 -3.82 -1.48 -1.60
C LEU A 119 -4.29 -2.91 -1.74
N SER A 120 -5.59 -3.14 -1.55
CA SER A 120 -6.21 -4.46 -1.63
C SER A 120 -5.54 -5.53 -0.75
N GLY A 121 -4.97 -5.12 0.40
CA GLY A 121 -4.32 -6.01 1.37
C GLY A 121 -2.85 -6.36 1.07
N TYR A 122 -2.24 -5.74 0.06
CA TYR A 122 -0.81 -5.86 -0.22
C TYR A 122 -0.09 -4.56 0.16
N VAL A 123 1.09 -4.66 0.74
CA VAL A 123 1.95 -3.50 1.01
C VAL A 123 2.57 -3.05 -0.31
N VAL A 124 2.14 -1.88 -0.81
CA VAL A 124 2.54 -1.32 -2.10
C VAL A 124 3.52 -0.17 -1.99
N ALA A 125 3.60 0.47 -0.82
CA ALA A 125 4.59 1.49 -0.50
C ALA A 125 4.90 1.47 1.00
N VAL A 126 6.04 2.05 1.38
CA VAL A 126 6.44 2.21 2.79
C VAL A 126 6.83 3.66 3.02
N LEU A 127 6.20 4.29 4.02
CA LEU A 127 6.55 5.63 4.47
C LEU A 127 7.29 5.58 5.81
N THR A 128 8.29 6.43 6.00
CA THR A 128 9.02 6.63 7.25
C THR A 128 9.15 8.11 7.57
N GLY A 129 9.83 8.50 8.66
CA GLY A 129 9.99 9.92 9.02
C GLY A 129 8.74 10.55 9.64
N LEU A 130 8.00 9.75 10.42
CA LEU A 130 6.67 10.06 10.94
C LEU A 130 6.68 10.72 12.34
N GLN A 131 7.86 11.10 12.84
CA GLN A 131 8.04 11.59 14.21
C GLN A 131 7.49 13.01 14.42
N GLN A 132 7.27 13.76 13.34
CA GLN A 132 6.70 15.10 13.37
C GLN A 132 5.34 15.07 12.66
N TRP A 133 4.32 15.62 13.32
CA TRP A 133 2.98 15.72 12.78
C TRP A 133 2.36 17.09 13.04
N GLU A 134 1.41 17.42 12.18
CA GLU A 134 0.57 18.61 12.29
C GLU A 134 -0.87 18.20 12.57
N LYS A 135 -1.70 19.15 13.03
CA LYS A 135 -3.13 18.97 13.22
C LYS A 135 -3.88 20.09 12.52
N ASN A 136 -4.80 19.77 11.63
CA ASN A 136 -5.65 20.78 10.99
C ASN A 136 -6.89 21.10 11.84
N THR A 137 -7.67 22.08 11.40
CA THR A 137 -8.90 22.55 12.07
C THR A 137 -10.00 21.49 12.16
N GLN A 138 -9.95 20.43 11.35
CA GLN A 138 -10.88 19.30 11.38
C GLN A 138 -10.40 18.15 12.28
N GLY A 139 -9.30 18.35 13.02
CA GLY A 139 -8.70 17.34 13.88
C GLY A 139 -8.05 16.18 13.13
N ARG A 140 -7.67 16.38 11.87
CA ARG A 140 -6.89 15.42 11.09
C ARG A 140 -5.41 15.72 11.21
N HIS A 141 -4.60 14.69 11.04
CA HIS A 141 -3.15 14.74 11.15
C HIS A 141 -2.46 14.50 9.81
N ALA A 142 -1.35 15.20 9.60
CA ALA A 142 -0.44 15.01 8.48
C ALA A 142 1.00 14.90 9.01
N PHE A 143 1.85 14.22 8.27
CA PHE A 143 3.24 13.95 8.64
C PHE A 143 4.16 14.63 7.62
N PRO A 144 4.52 15.91 7.81
CA PRO A 144 5.17 16.71 6.78
C PRO A 144 6.60 16.27 6.46
N LYS A 145 7.22 15.50 7.35
CA LYS A 145 8.57 14.91 7.18
C LYS A 145 8.52 13.47 6.68
N ALA A 146 7.34 12.96 6.33
CA ALA A 146 7.21 11.64 5.76
C ALA A 146 8.04 11.52 4.48
N ARG A 147 8.77 10.40 4.37
CA ARG A 147 9.58 10.04 3.21
C ARG A 147 9.06 8.73 2.64
N LEU A 148 9.16 8.59 1.33
CA LEU A 148 8.94 7.31 0.67
C LEU A 148 10.24 6.49 0.83
N ALA A 149 10.18 5.38 1.56
CA ALA A 149 11.30 4.46 1.66
C ALA A 149 11.43 3.60 0.41
N GLY A 150 10.29 3.13 -0.11
CA GLY A 150 10.18 2.46 -1.39
C GLY A 150 8.74 2.09 -1.74
N TYR A 151 8.55 1.53 -2.94
CA TYR A 151 7.26 1.10 -3.46
C TYR A 151 7.39 -0.07 -4.44
N VAL A 152 6.27 -0.76 -4.69
CA VAL A 152 6.17 -1.90 -5.61
C VAL A 152 5.71 -1.43 -6.99
N THR A 153 6.34 -1.93 -8.05
CA THR A 153 5.88 -1.73 -9.44
C THR A 153 5.23 -2.97 -10.05
N ASP A 154 5.50 -4.15 -9.49
CA ASP A 154 4.92 -5.44 -9.91
C ASP A 154 4.70 -6.29 -8.66
N LEU A 155 3.49 -6.78 -8.42
CA LEU A 155 3.18 -7.67 -7.28
C LEU A 155 3.30 -9.18 -7.61
N VAL A 156 3.31 -9.56 -8.89
CA VAL A 156 3.42 -10.95 -9.33
C VAL A 156 4.84 -11.45 -9.09
N THR A 157 5.82 -10.69 -9.56
CA THR A 157 7.23 -10.83 -9.22
C THR A 157 7.67 -9.54 -8.55
N PRO A 158 7.63 -9.43 -7.21
CA PRO A 158 7.88 -8.20 -6.47
C PRO A 158 9.10 -7.45 -6.98
N HIS A 159 8.84 -6.46 -7.83
CA HIS A 159 9.83 -5.50 -8.26
C HIS A 159 9.61 -4.26 -7.43
N THR A 160 10.62 -3.88 -6.66
CA THR A 160 10.56 -2.77 -5.72
C THR A 160 11.54 -1.69 -6.13
N VAL A 161 11.14 -0.44 -5.94
CA VAL A 161 11.99 0.73 -6.13
C VAL A 161 12.25 1.31 -4.75
N MET A 162 13.53 1.34 -4.34
CA MET A 162 13.97 2.03 -3.13
C MET A 162 14.20 3.50 -3.46
N THR A 163 13.65 4.40 -2.66
CA THR A 163 13.70 5.85 -2.89
C THR A 163 14.44 6.59 -1.79
N SER A 164 14.71 5.94 -0.65
CA SER A 164 15.50 6.47 0.45
C SER A 164 16.63 5.52 0.82
N HIS A 165 17.78 6.10 1.19
CA HIS A 165 18.94 5.40 1.75
C HIS A 165 19.26 5.88 3.18
N VAL A 166 18.31 6.54 3.83
CA VAL A 166 18.48 7.09 5.17
C VAL A 166 18.18 6.02 6.21
N ASN A 167 19.11 5.80 7.14
CA ASN A 167 18.95 4.89 8.28
C ASN A 167 18.43 3.49 7.82
N ASP A 168 17.40 2.97 8.50
CA ASP A 168 16.81 1.65 8.25
C ASP A 168 15.73 1.65 7.16
N ASP A 169 15.53 2.76 6.42
CA ASP A 169 14.51 2.86 5.37
C ASP A 169 14.60 1.70 4.35
N PRO A 170 15.78 1.31 3.81
CA PRO A 170 15.88 0.19 2.87
C PRO A 170 15.54 -1.17 3.50
N HIS A 171 15.90 -1.36 4.78
CA HIS A 171 15.62 -2.60 5.49
C HIS A 171 14.11 -2.77 5.72
N LEU A 172 13.45 -1.73 6.24
CA LEU A 172 12.00 -1.70 6.46
C LEU A 172 11.23 -1.87 5.14
N ALA A 173 11.66 -1.20 4.07
CA ALA A 173 11.07 -1.36 2.75
C ALA A 173 11.24 -2.78 2.20
N GLY A 174 12.45 -3.36 2.30
CA GLY A 174 12.72 -4.73 1.87
C GLY A 174 11.95 -5.79 2.66
N LEU A 175 11.71 -5.54 3.95
CA LEU A 175 10.95 -6.42 4.83
C LEU A 175 9.45 -6.46 4.46
N LEU A 176 8.89 -5.31 4.09
CA LEU A 176 7.44 -5.13 4.01
C LEU A 176 6.88 -5.13 2.59
N LEU A 177 7.59 -4.59 1.58
CA LEU A 177 7.03 -4.39 0.25
C LEU A 177 6.66 -5.72 -0.44
N GLY A 178 5.46 -5.77 -1.03
CA GLY A 178 4.94 -6.94 -1.74
C GLY A 178 4.35 -8.02 -0.83
N THR A 179 4.43 -7.87 0.49
CA THR A 179 3.81 -8.78 1.45
C THR A 179 2.32 -8.53 1.61
N ARG A 180 1.60 -9.50 2.19
CA ARG A 180 0.20 -9.37 2.57
C ARG A 180 0.08 -8.76 3.95
N LEU A 181 -0.71 -7.71 4.06
CA LEU A 181 -1.05 -7.06 5.32
C LEU A 181 -2.54 -6.73 5.34
N VAL A 182 -3.32 -7.60 5.96
CA VAL A 182 -4.76 -7.42 6.13
C VAL A 182 -5.00 -6.52 7.34
N SER A 183 -5.86 -5.51 7.20
CA SER A 183 -6.25 -4.62 8.30
C SER A 183 -7.76 -4.40 8.33
N HIS A 184 -8.36 -4.55 9.52
CA HIS A 184 -9.81 -4.52 9.71
C HIS A 184 -10.33 -3.15 10.22
N SER A 185 -11.35 -2.59 9.53
CA SER A 185 -12.24 -1.48 9.96
C SER A 185 -11.65 -0.09 10.31
N GLY A 186 -12.48 0.98 10.29
CA GLY A 186 -12.21 2.27 10.97
C GLY A 186 -12.03 3.54 10.12
N GLY A 187 -11.04 3.59 9.23
CA GLY A 187 -10.69 4.81 8.48
C GLY A 187 -9.53 4.62 7.49
N ALA A 188 -8.93 5.69 6.98
CA ALA A 188 -7.77 5.57 6.09
C ALA A 188 -6.57 4.90 6.79
N VAL A 189 -6.39 5.16 8.09
CA VAL A 189 -5.35 4.51 8.91
C VAL A 189 -5.99 3.44 9.77
N ALA A 190 -5.38 2.25 9.78
CA ALA A 190 -5.71 1.12 10.65
C ALA A 190 -4.51 0.80 11.54
N TYR A 191 -4.72 -0.01 12.58
CA TYR A 191 -3.65 -0.44 13.49
C TYR A 191 -3.62 -1.95 13.56
N VAL A 192 -2.44 -2.53 13.41
CA VAL A 192 -2.24 -3.98 13.39
C VAL A 192 -1.20 -4.33 14.46
N PRO A 193 -1.52 -5.20 15.43
CA PRO A 193 -0.55 -5.66 16.40
C PRO A 193 0.60 -6.40 15.71
N ALA A 194 1.84 -6.14 16.11
CA ALA A 194 3.01 -6.82 15.56
C ALA A 194 3.02 -8.33 15.87
N ASN A 195 2.40 -8.71 16.99
CA ASN A 195 2.24 -10.10 17.42
C ASN A 195 0.89 -10.71 16.99
N ALA A 196 0.14 -10.07 16.08
CA ALA A 196 -1.09 -10.66 15.58
C ALA A 196 -0.73 -11.89 14.73
N THR A 197 -0.83 -13.07 15.33
CA THR A 197 -0.87 -14.34 14.61
C THR A 197 -2.00 -14.26 13.59
N ALA A 198 -1.64 -14.31 12.31
CA ALA A 198 -2.58 -14.41 11.19
C ALA A 198 -3.44 -15.68 11.27
#